data_AF-A0AAI9Z997-F1
#
_entry.id   AF-A0AAI9Z997-F1
#
_cell.length_a   1.000
_cell.length_b   1.000
_cell.length_c   1.000
_cell.angle_alpha   90.00
_cell.angle_beta   90.00
_cell.angle_gamma   90.00
#
_symmetry.space_group_name_H-M   'P 1'
#
loop_
_entity.id
_entity.type
_entity.pdbx_description
1 polymer ?
#
loop_
_entity_poly.entity_id
_entity_poly.type
_entity_poly.pdbx_seq_one_letter_code
_entity_poly.pdbx_strand_id
1 'polypeptide(L)'
;MRRVGYKTNCAIPSIQDIQEATASEPLTLEEEYENQQSWRTSHDKLTFIICQPLDSSSTTASTETVQAGEVDASERMIGDINFFIYPYDDDDNEDAEGQAAAANEGLYVGEVDVMVASKEHRGRGIGHAAVTTLLTYVHRNKAQILEEYVHGGEGGKGTTKKAAQLKGLMVKIKEGNAASIALFRRLGFVQKGEVNYFGEIQMVLGDMDEFVASSAGMKAADEYREVSYSR
;
A
#
# COMPACT_ATOMS: atom_id res chain seq x y z
N MET A 1 -5.12 48.32 -19.75
CA MET A 1 -4.56 47.36 -18.78
C MET A 1 -5.69 46.50 -18.21
N ARG A 2 -5.92 45.30 -18.75
CA ARG A 2 -6.81 44.30 -18.13
C ARG A 2 -5.92 43.32 -17.37
N ARG A 3 -6.04 43.27 -16.04
CA ARG A 3 -5.46 42.20 -15.23
C ARG A 3 -6.30 40.95 -15.44
N VAL A 4 -5.72 39.94 -16.08
CA VAL A 4 -6.26 38.58 -16.09
C VAL A 4 -5.82 37.95 -14.77
N GLY A 5 -6.74 37.85 -13.82
CA GLY A 5 -6.53 37.08 -12.60
C GLY A 5 -6.80 35.61 -12.89
N TYR A 6 -5.76 34.78 -12.90
CA TYR A 6 -5.92 33.34 -12.84
C TYR A 6 -6.44 32.98 -11.44
N LYS A 7 -7.73 32.62 -11.35
CA LYS A 7 -8.25 31.89 -10.19
C LYS A 7 -7.83 30.44 -10.35
N THR A 8 -6.73 30.05 -9.72
CA THR A 8 -6.46 28.65 -9.40
C THR A 8 -7.52 28.20 -8.39
N ASN A 9 -8.60 27.63 -8.92
CA ASN A 9 -9.70 27.11 -8.13
C ASN A 9 -9.33 25.69 -7.69
N CYS A 10 -8.31 25.56 -6.82
CA CYS A 10 -8.03 24.30 -6.15
C CYS A 10 -8.95 24.25 -4.92
N ALA A 11 -10.19 23.79 -5.12
CA ALA A 11 -11.12 23.59 -4.02
C ALA A 11 -10.54 22.51 -3.10
N ILE A 12 -10.37 22.86 -1.81
CA ILE A 12 -10.07 21.90 -0.76
C ILE A 12 -11.22 20.87 -0.77
N PRO A 13 -10.94 19.55 -0.85
CA PRO A 13 -11.98 18.53 -0.84
C PRO A 13 -12.87 18.70 0.40
N SER A 14 -14.18 18.60 0.24
CA SER A 14 -15.09 18.58 1.39
C SER A 14 -14.86 17.32 2.22
N ILE A 15 -15.27 17.33 3.49
CA ILE A 15 -15.24 16.12 4.33
C ILE A 15 -15.96 14.95 3.65
N GLN A 16 -17.06 15.25 2.95
CA GLN A 16 -17.84 14.27 2.21
C GLN A 16 -17.08 13.71 0.99
N ASP A 17 -16.30 14.55 0.28
CA ASP A 17 -15.43 14.09 -0.80
C ASP A 17 -14.29 13.19 -0.29
N ILE A 18 -13.79 13.46 0.93
CA ILE A 18 -12.76 12.65 1.58
C ILE A 18 -13.35 11.31 2.04
N GLN A 19 -14.51 11.35 2.70
CA GLN A 19 -15.25 10.16 3.17
C GLN A 19 -15.62 9.22 2.02
N GLU A 20 -16.11 9.77 0.89
CA GLU A 20 -16.44 8.98 -0.29
C GLU A 20 -15.17 8.37 -0.93
N ALA A 21 -14.05 9.11 -0.92
CA ALA A 21 -12.77 8.59 -1.40
C ALA A 21 -12.15 7.52 -0.49
N THR A 22 -12.46 7.55 0.82
CA THR A 22 -11.99 6.57 1.82
C THR A 22 -13.04 5.52 2.18
N ALA A 23 -14.21 5.53 1.53
CA ALA A 23 -15.38 4.71 1.86
C ALA A 23 -15.72 4.67 3.37
N SER A 24 -15.55 5.79 4.08
CA SER A 24 -15.73 5.87 5.53
C SER A 24 -17.04 6.56 5.92
N GLU A 25 -17.78 5.92 6.82
CA GLU A 25 -18.90 6.54 7.54
C GLU A 25 -18.36 7.40 8.71
N PRO A 26 -19.08 8.45 9.12
CA PRO A 26 -18.67 9.27 10.26
C PRO A 26 -18.67 8.44 11.56
N LEU A 27 -17.52 8.34 12.20
CA LEU A 27 -17.34 7.72 13.51
C LEU A 27 -17.55 8.75 14.62
N THR A 28 -18.03 8.28 15.77
CA THR A 28 -17.98 9.03 17.04
C THR A 28 -16.52 9.24 17.47
N LEU A 29 -16.28 10.19 18.37
CA LEU A 29 -14.94 10.48 18.86
C LEU A 29 -14.32 9.26 19.55
N GLU A 30 -15.12 8.52 20.31
CA GLU A 30 -14.72 7.28 20.97
C GLU A 30 -14.35 6.19 19.94
N GLU A 31 -15.18 5.98 18.92
CA GLU A 31 -14.88 5.04 17.83
C GLU A 31 -13.62 5.44 17.05
N GLU A 32 -13.38 6.75 16.87
CA GLU A 32 -12.16 7.26 16.25
C GLU A 32 -10.92 6.96 17.12
N TYR A 33 -11.00 7.11 18.45
CA TYR A 33 -9.91 6.70 19.35
C TYR A 33 -9.66 5.20 19.31
N GLU A 34 -10.71 4.39 19.26
CA GLU A 34 -10.61 2.94 19.12
C GLU A 34 -9.97 2.55 17.79
N ASN A 35 -10.35 3.20 16.69
CA ASN A 35 -9.75 3.01 15.37
C ASN A 35 -8.27 3.39 15.35
N GLN A 36 -7.90 4.52 15.95
CA GLN A 36 -6.50 4.94 16.03
C GLN A 36 -5.65 3.94 16.82
N GLN A 37 -6.20 3.40 17.92
CA GLN A 37 -5.52 2.37 18.70
C GLN A 37 -5.38 1.07 17.89
N SER A 38 -6.46 0.60 17.25
CA SER A 38 -6.45 -0.63 16.47
C SER A 38 -5.48 -0.55 15.28
N TRP A 39 -5.39 0.60 14.61
CA TRP A 39 -4.39 0.84 13.56
C TRP A 39 -2.97 0.87 14.09
N ARG A 40 -2.76 1.42 15.30
CA ARG A 40 -1.43 1.52 15.90
C ARG A 40 -0.88 0.16 16.36
N THR A 41 -1.76 -0.76 16.76
CA THR A 41 -1.37 -2.09 17.27
C THR A 41 -1.64 -3.21 16.28
N SER A 42 -2.01 -2.89 15.04
CA SER A 42 -2.24 -3.89 14.01
C SER A 42 -0.92 -4.53 13.58
N HIS A 43 -0.90 -5.86 13.58
CA HIS A 43 0.24 -6.69 13.16
C HIS A 43 0.10 -7.16 11.71
N ASP A 44 -1.05 -6.88 11.11
CA ASP A 44 -1.47 -7.27 9.77
C ASP A 44 -1.50 -6.13 8.78
N LYS A 45 -1.07 -4.94 9.20
CA LYS A 45 -1.09 -3.72 8.41
C LYS A 45 0.23 -2.97 8.53
N LEU A 46 0.73 -2.48 7.39
CA LEU A 46 1.75 -1.44 7.33
C LEU A 46 1.14 -0.21 6.65
N THR A 47 1.34 0.97 7.23
CA THR A 47 0.93 2.25 6.64
C THR A 47 2.15 3.13 6.43
N PHE A 48 2.33 3.60 5.20
CA PHE A 48 3.33 4.60 4.86
C PHE A 48 2.65 5.88 4.38
N ILE A 49 3.10 7.02 4.90
CA ILE A 49 2.68 8.32 4.39
C ILE A 49 3.58 8.71 3.22
N ILE A 50 2.97 9.08 2.10
CA ILE A 50 3.65 9.54 0.91
C ILE A 50 3.84 11.06 1.03
N CYS A 51 5.09 11.50 1.11
CA CYS A 51 5.44 12.92 1.12
C CYS A 51 5.98 13.41 -0.23
N GLN A 52 5.97 14.73 -0.43
CA GLN A 52 6.63 15.36 -1.57
C GLN A 52 8.15 15.08 -1.55
N PRO A 53 8.78 14.91 -2.74
CA PRO A 53 10.22 14.74 -2.84
C PRO A 53 10.99 15.82 -2.09
N LEU A 54 12.12 15.44 -1.50
CA LEU A 54 13.04 16.40 -0.90
C LEU A 54 13.60 17.32 -2.01
N ASP A 55 13.79 18.61 -1.69
CA ASP A 55 14.28 19.57 -2.68
C ASP A 55 15.65 19.16 -3.18
N SER A 56 15.89 19.30 -4.48
CA SER A 56 17.17 18.88 -5.11
C SER A 56 18.39 19.61 -4.53
N SER A 57 18.20 20.79 -3.91
CA SER A 57 19.24 21.54 -3.20
C SER A 57 19.59 20.93 -1.83
N SER A 58 18.68 20.17 -1.23
CA SER A 58 18.92 19.36 -0.02
C SER A 58 19.56 18.01 -0.34
N THR A 59 19.59 17.62 -1.63
CA THR A 59 20.22 16.39 -2.16
C THR A 59 21.74 16.54 -2.29
N THR A 60 22.39 17.14 -1.29
CA THR A 60 23.84 17.01 -1.18
C THR A 60 24.12 15.68 -0.49
N ALA A 61 24.18 14.58 -1.26
CA ALA A 61 24.82 13.26 -1.01
C ALA A 61 24.90 12.65 0.43
N SER A 62 24.18 13.18 1.42
CA SER A 62 24.49 13.01 2.85
C SER A 62 23.28 13.29 3.75
N THR A 63 22.06 13.16 3.23
CA THR A 63 20.86 13.22 4.07
C THR A 63 20.65 11.83 4.70
N GLU A 64 21.59 11.40 5.55
CA GLU A 64 21.48 10.16 6.33
C GLU A 64 20.35 10.25 7.37
N THR A 65 19.90 11.47 7.66
CA THR A 65 18.85 11.76 8.65
C THR A 65 17.85 12.76 8.10
N VAL A 66 16.57 12.50 8.33
CA VAL A 66 15.45 13.42 8.08
C VAL A 66 14.83 13.87 9.41
N GLN A 67 14.29 15.09 9.44
CA GLN A 67 13.70 15.68 10.66
C GLN A 67 12.17 15.62 10.63
N ALA A 68 11.59 15.18 11.75
CA ALA A 68 10.17 15.24 12.01
C ALA A 68 9.65 16.68 11.96
N GLY A 69 8.47 16.87 11.39
CA GLY A 69 7.86 18.18 11.16
C GLY A 69 8.40 18.94 9.95
N GLU A 70 9.51 18.50 9.33
CA GLU A 70 10.03 19.09 8.09
C GLU A 70 9.65 18.28 6.86
N VAL A 71 10.01 16.98 6.84
CA VAL A 71 9.79 16.12 5.66
C VAL A 71 8.36 15.58 5.58
N ASP A 72 7.70 15.50 6.73
CA ASP A 72 6.34 15.04 6.97
C ASP A 72 5.45 16.17 7.50
N ALA A 73 5.80 17.44 7.24
CA ALA A 73 4.87 18.55 7.42
C ALA A 73 3.56 18.28 6.66
N SER A 74 2.41 18.68 7.22
CA SER A 74 1.09 18.38 6.65
C SER A 74 0.93 18.82 5.19
N GLU A 75 1.52 19.95 4.81
CA GLU A 75 1.54 20.48 3.45
C GLU A 75 2.36 19.63 2.45
N ARG A 76 3.24 18.75 2.95
CA ARG A 76 4.05 17.84 2.15
C ARG A 76 3.44 16.45 2.05
N MET A 77 2.50 16.08 2.92
CA MET A 77 1.79 14.80 2.84
C MET A 77 0.83 14.82 1.64
N ILE A 78 1.05 13.92 0.68
CA ILE A 78 0.33 13.90 -0.60
C ILE A 78 -0.45 12.60 -0.84
N GLY A 79 -0.40 11.68 0.12
CA GLY A 79 -1.12 10.41 0.07
C GLY A 79 -0.58 9.42 1.09
N ASP A 80 -1.03 8.19 0.97
CA ASP A 80 -0.61 7.07 1.79
C ASP A 80 -0.62 5.78 0.95
N ILE A 81 0.10 4.79 1.44
CA ILE A 81 0.07 3.44 0.89
C ILE A 81 0.03 2.46 2.05
N ASN A 82 -0.93 1.56 1.98
CA ASN A 82 -1.19 0.53 2.97
C ASN A 82 -0.83 -0.85 2.38
N PHE A 83 -0.34 -1.72 3.25
CA PHE A 83 -0.09 -3.13 2.96
C PHE A 83 -0.81 -3.97 4.00
N PHE A 84 -1.67 -4.90 3.57
CA PHE A 84 -2.40 -5.80 4.44
C PHE A 84 -1.97 -7.25 4.22
N ILE A 85 -2.05 -8.09 5.25
CA ILE A 85 -1.68 -9.50 5.17
C ILE A 85 -2.89 -10.37 5.48
N TYR A 86 -3.19 -11.29 4.56
CA TYR A 86 -4.27 -12.27 4.72
C TYR A 86 -3.71 -13.69 4.63
N PRO A 87 -4.31 -14.67 5.34
CA PRO A 87 -4.09 -16.08 5.02
C PRO A 87 -4.36 -16.34 3.53
N TYR A 88 -3.51 -17.14 2.91
CA TYR A 88 -3.72 -17.53 1.52
C TYR A 88 -4.82 -18.60 1.47
N ASP A 89 -5.93 -18.25 0.84
CA ASP A 89 -6.95 -19.21 0.43
C ASP A 89 -6.98 -19.30 -1.09
N ASP A 90 -7.04 -20.53 -1.60
CA ASP A 90 -7.14 -20.77 -3.03
C ASP A 90 -8.60 -21.07 -3.35
N ASP A 91 -9.39 -20.00 -3.51
CA ASP A 91 -10.84 -20.05 -3.81
C ASP A 91 -11.17 -20.88 -5.06
N ASP A 92 -10.19 -21.26 -5.89
CA ASP A 92 -10.37 -22.09 -7.08
C ASP A 92 -10.44 -23.60 -6.75
N ASN A 93 -10.29 -24.01 -5.49
CA ASN A 93 -10.41 -25.40 -5.01
C ASN A 93 -11.64 -25.61 -4.09
N GLU A 94 -12.85 -25.37 -4.61
CA GLU A 94 -14.12 -25.61 -3.90
C GLU A 94 -14.35 -27.09 -3.50
N ASP A 95 -13.60 -28.05 -4.06
CA ASP A 95 -13.80 -29.49 -3.84
C ASP A 95 -13.07 -30.08 -2.61
N ALA A 96 -12.35 -29.27 -1.81
CA ALA A 96 -11.48 -29.80 -0.74
C ALA A 96 -11.45 -28.93 0.54
N GLU A 97 -12.61 -28.52 1.06
CA GLU A 97 -12.83 -27.64 2.23
C GLU A 97 -12.20 -28.11 3.58
N GLY A 98 -11.41 -29.19 3.60
CA GLY A 98 -10.64 -29.62 4.77
C GLY A 98 -9.17 -29.99 4.50
N GLN A 99 -8.77 -30.18 3.24
CA GLN A 99 -7.40 -30.56 2.87
C GLN A 99 -6.62 -29.39 2.27
N ALA A 100 -7.31 -28.45 1.60
CA ALA A 100 -6.72 -27.20 1.11
C ALA A 100 -6.25 -26.30 2.27
N ALA A 101 -7.05 -26.17 3.32
CA ALA A 101 -6.72 -25.35 4.50
C ALA A 101 -5.42 -25.81 5.22
N ALA A 102 -5.20 -27.13 5.33
CA ALA A 102 -3.96 -27.67 5.91
C ALA A 102 -2.76 -27.54 4.95
N ALA A 103 -2.98 -27.64 3.63
CA ALA A 103 -1.93 -27.45 2.63
C ALA A 103 -1.44 -25.98 2.57
N ASN A 104 -2.37 -25.06 2.76
CA ASN A 104 -2.14 -23.61 2.74
C ASN A 104 -1.74 -23.03 4.10
N GLU A 105 -1.59 -23.85 5.13
CA GLU A 105 -1.12 -23.41 6.44
C GLU A 105 0.28 -22.75 6.31
N GLY A 106 0.42 -21.56 6.89
CA GLY A 106 1.62 -20.73 6.83
C GLY A 106 1.84 -20.02 5.49
N LEU A 107 0.85 -20.03 4.59
CA LEU A 107 0.87 -19.26 3.35
C LEU A 107 0.00 -18.01 3.49
N TYR A 108 0.49 -16.89 2.95
CA TYR A 108 -0.15 -15.58 3.06
C TYR A 108 -0.17 -14.85 1.71
N VAL A 109 -1.12 -13.94 1.55
CA VAL A 109 -1.21 -12.99 0.43
C VAL A 109 -1.18 -11.57 0.96
N GLY A 110 -0.48 -10.68 0.25
CA GLY A 110 -0.40 -9.27 0.60
C GLY A 110 -1.34 -8.42 -0.25
N GLU A 111 -2.16 -7.56 0.35
CA GLU A 111 -2.96 -6.56 -0.37
C GLU A 111 -2.27 -5.20 -0.35
N VAL A 112 -2.16 -4.55 -1.51
CA VAL A 112 -1.65 -3.17 -1.61
C VAL A 112 -2.81 -2.22 -1.89
N ASP A 113 -2.94 -1.19 -1.06
CA ASP A 113 -3.87 -0.07 -1.28
C ASP A 113 -3.10 1.24 -1.32
N VAL A 114 -3.24 2.01 -2.41
CA VAL A 114 -2.47 3.24 -2.65
C VAL A 114 -3.40 4.41 -2.96
N MET A 115 -3.24 5.49 -2.20
CA MET A 115 -3.98 6.73 -2.41
C MET A 115 -3.03 7.89 -2.68
N VAL A 116 -3.35 8.69 -3.71
CA VAL A 116 -2.68 9.97 -3.97
C VAL A 116 -3.75 11.07 -3.95
N ALA A 117 -3.70 11.88 -2.90
CA ALA A 117 -4.77 12.79 -2.49
C ALA A 117 -5.01 13.91 -3.52
N SER A 118 -3.96 14.60 -3.97
CA SER A 118 -4.11 15.74 -4.89
C SER A 118 -4.18 15.30 -6.35
N LYS A 119 -5.21 15.78 -7.07
CA LYS A 119 -5.33 15.61 -8.53
C LYS A 119 -4.15 16.24 -9.29
N GLU A 120 -3.56 17.32 -8.76
CA GLU A 120 -2.40 18.00 -9.33
C GLU A 120 -1.10 17.17 -9.25
N HIS A 121 -1.13 16.09 -8.46
CA HIS A 121 0.00 15.18 -8.28
C HIS A 121 -0.18 13.85 -9.03
N ARG A 122 -1.36 13.61 -9.62
CA ARG A 122 -1.63 12.43 -10.45
C ARG A 122 -0.94 12.55 -11.81
N GLY A 123 -0.65 11.41 -12.43
CA GLY A 123 0.02 11.36 -13.74
C GLY A 123 1.51 11.71 -13.73
N ARG A 124 2.10 11.98 -12.55
CA ARG A 124 3.53 12.32 -12.37
C ARG A 124 4.40 11.12 -11.96
N GLY A 125 3.86 9.91 -12.01
CA GLY A 125 4.56 8.69 -11.60
C GLY A 125 4.63 8.45 -10.08
N ILE A 126 3.99 9.30 -9.26
CA ILE A 126 4.04 9.18 -7.79
C ILE A 126 3.47 7.85 -7.30
N GLY A 127 2.29 7.45 -7.77
CA GLY A 127 1.72 6.14 -7.42
C GLY A 127 2.61 4.96 -7.83
N HIS A 128 3.36 5.10 -8.93
CA HIS A 128 4.34 4.08 -9.35
C HIS A 128 5.51 4.02 -8.38
N ALA A 129 6.11 5.17 -8.06
CA ALA A 129 7.20 5.25 -7.10
C ALA A 129 6.78 4.73 -5.72
N ALA A 130 5.58 5.08 -5.24
CA ALA A 130 5.05 4.63 -3.96
C ALA A 130 4.90 3.10 -3.92
N VAL A 131 4.24 2.52 -4.94
CA VAL A 131 4.05 1.06 -5.01
C VAL A 131 5.40 0.36 -5.14
N THR A 132 6.29 0.76 -6.04
CA THR A 132 7.59 0.09 -6.20
C THR A 132 8.47 0.20 -4.96
N THR A 133 8.40 1.32 -4.24
CA THR A 133 9.12 1.53 -2.97
C THR A 133 8.57 0.60 -1.89
N LEU A 134 7.24 0.52 -1.75
CA LEU A 134 6.60 -0.41 -0.81
C LEU A 134 6.98 -1.85 -1.13
N LEU A 135 6.84 -2.29 -2.38
CA LEU A 135 7.15 -3.67 -2.76
C LEU A 135 8.63 -4.02 -2.51
N THR A 136 9.53 -3.06 -2.73
CA THR A 136 10.95 -3.21 -2.39
C THR A 136 11.16 -3.37 -0.89
N TYR A 137 10.51 -2.53 -0.07
CA TYR A 137 10.56 -2.63 1.39
C TYR A 137 10.00 -3.97 1.89
N VAL A 138 8.81 -4.37 1.42
CA VAL A 138 8.19 -5.64 1.80
C VAL A 138 9.09 -6.80 1.39
N HIS A 139 9.69 -6.78 0.20
CA HIS A 139 10.59 -7.86 -0.22
C HIS A 139 11.83 -7.99 0.67
N ARG A 140 12.44 -6.86 1.07
CA ARG A 140 13.61 -6.84 1.96
C ARG A 140 13.28 -7.30 3.38
N ASN A 141 12.08 -6.98 3.86
CA ASN A 141 11.68 -7.18 5.25
C ASN A 141 10.65 -8.32 5.43
N LYS A 142 10.34 -9.10 4.38
CA LYS A 142 9.25 -10.10 4.37
C LYS A 142 9.31 -11.09 5.53
N ALA A 143 10.50 -11.53 5.92
CA ALA A 143 10.67 -12.45 7.03
C ALA A 143 10.22 -11.83 8.37
N GLN A 144 10.63 -10.60 8.67
CA GLN A 144 10.27 -9.89 9.90
C GLN A 144 8.80 -9.50 9.91
N ILE A 145 8.28 -9.02 8.78
CA ILE A 145 6.87 -8.66 8.61
C ILE A 145 5.97 -9.86 8.89
N LEU A 146 6.28 -11.02 8.29
CA LEU A 146 5.50 -12.24 8.52
C LEU A 146 5.67 -12.80 9.93
N GLU A 147 6.87 -12.69 10.51
CA GLU A 147 7.10 -13.09 11.89
C GLU A 147 6.24 -12.26 12.85
N GLU A 148 6.21 -10.94 12.69
CA GLU A 148 5.36 -10.06 13.49
C GLU A 148 3.87 -10.39 13.33
N TYR A 149 3.41 -10.60 12.10
CA TYR A 149 2.02 -10.99 11.83
C TYR A 149 1.63 -12.30 12.54
N VAL A 150 2.46 -13.33 12.43
CA VAL A 150 2.21 -14.64 13.04
C VAL A 150 2.21 -14.58 14.56
N HIS A 151 3.09 -13.78 15.17
CA HIS A 151 3.19 -13.69 16.63
C HIS A 151 2.23 -12.69 17.28
N GLY A 152 1.83 -11.64 16.54
CA GLY A 152 1.00 -10.56 17.06
C GLY A 152 -0.50 -10.74 16.82
N GLY A 153 -0.92 -11.49 15.79
CA GLY A 153 -2.33 -11.60 15.40
C GLY A 153 -3.00 -12.94 15.76
N GLU A 154 -4.26 -13.08 15.32
CA GLU A 154 -4.96 -14.38 15.30
C GLU A 154 -4.30 -15.42 14.37
N GLY A 155 -3.36 -14.99 13.50
CA GLY A 155 -2.53 -15.83 12.65
C GLY A 155 -1.59 -16.78 13.41
N GLY A 156 -1.39 -16.56 14.71
CA GLY A 156 -0.62 -17.43 15.61
C GLY A 156 -1.41 -18.59 16.25
N LYS A 157 -2.70 -18.77 15.92
CA LYS A 157 -3.48 -19.91 16.41
C LYS A 157 -3.00 -21.27 15.85
N GLY A 158 -2.15 -21.26 14.82
CA GLY A 158 -1.48 -22.44 14.29
C GLY A 158 -0.10 -22.65 14.92
N THR A 159 0.12 -23.81 15.52
CA THR A 159 1.44 -24.27 16.01
C THR A 159 2.32 -24.77 14.85
N THR A 160 2.36 -24.02 13.75
CA THR A 160 2.89 -24.53 12.49
C THR A 160 4.41 -24.59 12.52
N LYS A 161 4.97 -25.79 12.29
CA LYS A 161 6.43 -25.98 12.13
C LYS A 161 6.98 -25.41 10.82
N LYS A 162 6.12 -24.90 9.93
CA LYS A 162 6.47 -24.45 8.58
C LYS A 162 6.74 -22.95 8.60
N ALA A 163 7.81 -22.52 7.95
CA ALA A 163 8.13 -21.10 7.83
C ALA A 163 7.02 -20.37 7.05
N ALA A 164 6.56 -19.24 7.60
CA ALA A 164 5.58 -18.37 6.96
C ALA A 164 6.10 -17.88 5.61
N GLN A 165 5.23 -17.89 4.59
CA GLN A 165 5.58 -17.50 3.22
C GLN A 165 4.52 -16.59 2.61
N LEU A 166 4.96 -15.49 2.02
CA LEU A 166 4.13 -14.64 1.19
C LEU A 166 4.08 -15.24 -0.22
N LYS A 167 2.92 -15.73 -0.64
CA LYS A 167 2.71 -16.42 -1.93
C LYS A 167 2.48 -15.48 -3.10
N GLY A 168 1.98 -14.30 -2.82
CA GLY A 168 1.85 -13.27 -3.83
C GLY A 168 1.18 -12.04 -3.30
N LEU A 169 0.82 -11.17 -4.24
CA LEU A 169 0.23 -9.89 -3.97
C LEU A 169 -1.10 -9.76 -4.69
N MET A 170 -1.98 -8.95 -4.14
CA MET A 170 -3.22 -8.57 -4.77
C MET A 170 -3.55 -7.10 -4.55
N VAL A 171 -4.41 -6.58 -5.41
CA VAL A 171 -5.00 -5.25 -5.30
C VAL A 171 -6.44 -5.31 -5.74
N LYS A 172 -7.30 -4.56 -5.05
CA LYS A 172 -8.71 -4.37 -5.41
C LYS A 172 -8.88 -2.96 -5.93
N ILE A 173 -9.45 -2.83 -7.12
CA ILE A 173 -9.52 -1.54 -7.83
C ILE A 173 -10.91 -1.39 -8.42
N LYS A 174 -11.57 -0.25 -8.17
CA LYS A 174 -12.83 0.09 -8.87
C LYS A 174 -12.66 -0.04 -10.39
N GLU A 175 -13.58 -0.72 -11.07
CA GLU A 175 -13.49 -1.05 -12.50
C GLU A 175 -13.27 0.19 -13.40
N GLY A 176 -13.80 1.34 -12.98
CA GLY A 176 -13.65 2.62 -13.69
C GLY A 176 -12.30 3.32 -13.49
N ASN A 177 -11.45 2.86 -12.57
CA ASN A 177 -10.17 3.50 -12.27
C ASN A 177 -9.06 3.05 -13.23
N ALA A 178 -9.18 3.46 -14.49
CA ALA A 178 -8.24 3.12 -15.56
C ALA A 178 -6.77 3.48 -15.24
N ALA A 179 -6.55 4.51 -14.41
CA ALA A 179 -5.21 4.94 -14.01
C ALA A 179 -4.52 3.93 -13.09
N SER A 180 -5.19 3.48 -12.02
CA SER A 180 -4.67 2.44 -11.13
C SER A 180 -4.56 1.10 -11.85
N ILE A 181 -5.53 0.75 -12.69
CA ILE A 181 -5.47 -0.49 -13.48
C ILE A 181 -4.22 -0.48 -14.39
N ALA A 182 -3.97 0.62 -15.11
CA ALA A 182 -2.79 0.75 -15.96
C ALA A 182 -1.48 0.76 -15.16
N LEU A 183 -1.49 1.30 -13.94
CA LEU A 183 -0.36 1.27 -13.01
C LEU A 183 0.04 -0.16 -12.68
N PHE A 184 -0.90 -0.96 -12.17
CA PHE A 184 -0.62 -2.31 -11.72
C PHE A 184 -0.34 -3.27 -12.88
N ARG A 185 -0.99 -3.10 -14.04
CA ARG A 185 -0.63 -3.83 -15.28
C ARG A 185 0.83 -3.62 -15.67
N ARG A 186 1.35 -2.39 -15.58
CA ARG A 186 2.77 -2.10 -15.88
C ARG A 186 3.74 -2.74 -14.89
N LEU A 187 3.27 -3.07 -13.68
CA LEU A 187 4.04 -3.75 -12.65
C LEU A 187 3.95 -5.28 -12.74
N GLY A 188 3.24 -5.82 -13.74
CA GLY A 188 3.10 -7.26 -13.95
C GLY A 188 1.84 -7.87 -13.34
N PHE A 189 0.99 -7.08 -12.68
CA PHE A 189 -0.27 -7.60 -12.14
C PHE A 189 -1.23 -7.95 -13.27
N VAL A 190 -1.91 -9.08 -13.12
CA VAL A 190 -2.93 -9.59 -14.04
C VAL A 190 -4.27 -9.63 -13.34
N GLN A 191 -5.36 -9.38 -14.06
CA GLN A 191 -6.70 -9.47 -13.48
C GLN A 191 -7.04 -10.93 -13.17
N LYS A 192 -7.54 -11.20 -11.95
CA LYS A 192 -8.09 -12.50 -11.53
C LYS A 192 -9.61 -12.34 -11.41
N GLY A 193 -10.36 -13.21 -12.09
CA GLY A 193 -11.83 -13.22 -12.04
C GLY A 193 -12.52 -12.03 -12.73
N GLU A 194 -13.83 -11.95 -12.52
CA GLU A 194 -14.69 -10.88 -13.01
C GLU A 194 -14.81 -9.73 -11.99
N VAL A 195 -15.51 -8.66 -12.37
CA VAL A 195 -15.84 -7.55 -11.48
C VAL A 195 -16.73 -8.07 -10.35
N ASN A 196 -16.35 -7.81 -9.09
CA ASN A 196 -17.11 -8.24 -7.92
C ASN A 196 -18.42 -7.43 -7.75
N TYR A 197 -19.26 -7.84 -6.80
CA TYR A 197 -20.52 -7.16 -6.48
C TYR A 197 -20.36 -5.68 -6.09
N PHE A 198 -19.16 -5.26 -5.65
CA PHE A 198 -18.82 -3.89 -5.28
C PHE A 198 -18.26 -3.04 -6.44
N GLY A 199 -18.27 -3.57 -7.68
CA GLY A 199 -17.74 -2.87 -8.85
C GLY A 199 -16.21 -2.80 -8.87
N GLU A 200 -15.52 -3.75 -8.23
CA GLU A 200 -14.07 -3.80 -8.17
C GLU A 200 -13.53 -5.00 -8.95
N ILE A 201 -12.42 -4.80 -9.64
CA ILE A 201 -11.61 -5.88 -10.16
C ILE A 201 -10.53 -6.23 -9.14
N GLN A 202 -10.22 -7.52 -9.06
CA GLN A 202 -9.03 -7.99 -8.36
C GLN A 202 -7.91 -8.17 -9.38
N MET A 203 -6.73 -7.64 -9.08
CA MET A 203 -5.52 -7.94 -9.82
C MET A 203 -4.50 -8.59 -8.91
N VAL A 204 -3.80 -9.60 -9.41
CA VAL A 204 -2.83 -10.39 -8.66
C VAL A 204 -1.46 -10.31 -9.33
N LEU A 205 -0.43 -10.31 -8.52
CA LEU A 205 0.93 -10.64 -8.92
C LEU A 205 1.27 -11.96 -8.22
N GLY A 206 1.91 -12.87 -8.93
CA GLY A 206 2.39 -14.13 -8.38
C GLY A 206 3.49 -13.90 -7.35
N ASP A 207 4.59 -14.62 -7.48
CA ASP A 207 5.70 -14.45 -6.54
C ASP A 207 6.28 -13.02 -6.62
N MET A 208 6.59 -12.43 -5.46
CA MET A 208 7.28 -11.13 -5.41
C MET A 208 8.64 -11.17 -6.11
N ASP A 209 9.26 -12.34 -6.21
CA ASP A 209 10.51 -12.52 -6.94
C ASP A 209 10.35 -12.15 -8.44
N GLU A 210 9.15 -12.27 -9.03
CA GLU A 210 8.85 -11.81 -10.39
C GLU A 210 8.93 -10.28 -10.49
N PHE A 211 8.40 -9.55 -9.50
CA PHE A 211 8.54 -8.10 -9.44
C PHE A 211 10.00 -7.69 -9.28
N VAL A 212 10.74 -8.33 -8.37
CA VAL A 212 12.16 -8.02 -8.11
C VAL A 212 13.02 -8.22 -9.34
N ALA A 213 12.77 -9.28 -10.12
CA ALA A 213 13.47 -9.56 -11.37
C ALA A 213 13.05 -8.63 -12.53
N SER A 214 11.93 -7.92 -12.41
CA SER A 214 11.45 -7.00 -13.45
C SER A 214 12.34 -5.75 -13.55
N SER A 215 12.25 -5.06 -14.69
CA SER A 215 12.93 -3.76 -14.87
C SER A 215 12.52 -2.70 -13.84
N ALA A 216 11.26 -2.72 -13.40
CA ALA A 216 10.74 -1.82 -12.38
C ALA A 216 11.31 -2.17 -10.99
N GLY A 217 11.38 -3.46 -10.65
CA GLY A 217 11.94 -3.92 -9.38
C GLY A 217 13.43 -3.65 -9.25
N MET A 218 14.21 -3.94 -10.30
CA MET A 218 15.65 -3.63 -10.32
C MET A 218 15.92 -2.13 -10.16
N LYS A 219 15.17 -1.29 -10.88
CA LYS A 219 15.29 0.17 -10.77
C LYS A 219 14.91 0.66 -9.37
N ALA A 220 13.80 0.17 -8.83
CA ALA A 220 13.36 0.52 -7.49
C ALA A 220 14.38 0.11 -6.43
N ALA A 221 14.96 -1.08 -6.53
CA ALA A 221 15.99 -1.55 -5.61
C ALA A 221 17.27 -0.69 -5.63
N ASP A 222 17.64 -0.14 -6.79
CA ASP A 222 18.78 0.77 -6.94
C ASP A 222 18.51 2.16 -6.34
N GLU A 223 17.30 2.70 -6.56
CA GLU A 223 16.88 4.02 -6.07
C GLU A 223 16.46 4.00 -4.59
N TYR A 224 16.09 2.84 -4.05
CA TYR A 224 15.56 2.69 -2.70
C TYR A 224 16.60 3.03 -1.62
N ARG A 225 16.23 3.87 -0.66
CA ARG A 225 17.04 4.26 0.49
C ARG A 225 16.17 4.33 1.75
N GLU A 226 16.68 3.79 2.84
CA GLU A 226 16.18 4.04 4.19
C GLU A 226 17.09 5.06 4.85
N VAL A 227 16.49 6.04 5.54
CA VAL A 227 17.20 7.13 6.22
C VAL A 227 16.75 7.20 7.67
N SER A 228 17.62 7.68 8.56
CA SER A 228 17.30 7.83 9.97
C SER A 228 16.24 8.90 10.15
N TYR A 229 15.19 8.63 10.93
CA TYR A 229 14.15 9.60 11.24
C TYR A 229 14.37 10.17 12.65
N SER A 230 14.66 11.47 12.72
CA SER A 230 14.91 12.20 13.95
C SER A 230 13.63 12.90 14.42
N ARG A 231 13.23 12.63 15.68
CA ARG A 231 12.03 13.20 16.32
C ARG A 231 12.35 14.38 17.21
#